data_AF-A0A949CP92-F1
#
_entry.id   AF-A0A949CP92-F1
#
_cell.length_a   1.000
_cell.length_b   1.000
_cell.length_c   1.000
_cell.angle_alpha   90.00
_cell.angle_beta   90.00
_cell.angle_gamma   90.00
#
_symmetry.space_group_name_H-M   'P 1'
#
loop_
_entity.id
_entity.type
_entity.pdbx_description
1 polymer ?
#
loop_
_entity_poly.entity_id
_entity_poly.type
_entity_poly.pdbx_seq_one_letter_code
_entity_poly.pdbx_strand_id
1 'polypeptide(L)'
;MQKTMFILTTKPKESQMALSSQVKESITQATNNLRDALAFAARSEHPIVISSLTDMLMRLEAVESLEDVMRHMEEKSKNPGSKPPFFMG
;
A
#
# COMPACT_ATOMS: atom_id res chain seq x y z
N MET A 1 42.77 0.22 -7.11
CA MET A 1 41.36 0.66 -7.23
C MET A 1 40.45 -0.50 -6.81
N GLN A 2 40.03 -0.54 -5.55
CA GLN A 2 38.97 -1.47 -5.09
C GLN A 2 37.68 -0.65 -4.96
N LYS A 3 36.70 -0.96 -5.81
CA LYS A 3 35.40 -0.30 -5.84
C LYS A 3 34.54 -0.95 -4.74
N THR A 4 34.41 -0.30 -3.60
CA THR A 4 33.58 -0.75 -2.49
C THR A 4 32.11 -0.78 -2.91
N MET A 5 31.58 -1.99 -3.06
CA MET A 5 30.15 -2.27 -3.18
C MET A 5 29.48 -1.98 -1.83
N PHE A 6 28.94 -0.77 -1.69
CA PHE A 6 28.04 -0.42 -0.58
C PHE A 6 26.72 -1.18 -0.76
N ILE A 7 26.64 -2.38 -0.20
CA ILE A 7 25.35 -3.04 0.05
C ILE A 7 24.79 -2.40 1.32
N LEU A 8 23.80 -1.51 1.16
CA LEU A 8 23.04 -0.93 2.26
C LEU A 8 22.17 -2.02 2.90
N THR A 9 22.69 -2.75 3.87
CA THR A 9 21.92 -3.67 4.73
C THR A 9 21.25 -2.92 5.89
N THR A 10 20.76 -1.69 5.66
CA THR A 10 20.05 -0.98 6.72
C THR A 10 18.68 -1.63 6.89
N LYS A 11 18.42 -2.23 8.05
CA LYS A 11 17.06 -2.60 8.46
C LYS A 11 16.19 -1.34 8.30
N PRO A 12 15.04 -1.43 7.59
CA PRO A 12 14.17 -0.28 7.45
C PRO A 12 13.75 0.18 8.85
N LYS A 13 13.97 1.47 9.15
CA LYS A 13 13.45 2.07 10.39
C LYS A 13 11.92 2.03 10.32
N GLU A 14 11.22 1.96 11.45
CA GLU A 14 9.74 1.96 11.49
C GLU A 14 9.13 3.13 10.70
N SER A 15 9.81 4.28 10.69
CA SER A 15 9.44 5.46 9.88
C SER A 15 9.57 5.29 8.37
N GLN A 16 10.23 4.22 7.89
CA GLN A 16 10.37 3.88 6.47
C GLN A 16 9.33 2.85 6.01
N MET A 17 8.58 2.24 6.94
CA MET A 17 7.65 1.14 6.65
C MET A 17 6.19 1.62 6.55
N ALA A 18 5.86 2.76 7.17
CA ALA A 18 4.54 3.37 7.08
C ALA A 18 4.50 4.50 6.05
N LEU A 19 3.41 4.58 5.29
CA LEU A 19 3.13 5.74 4.42
C LEU A 19 3.04 6.99 5.31
N SER A 20 3.68 8.09 4.88
CA SER A 20 3.49 9.35 5.60
C SER A 20 2.04 9.82 5.48
N SER A 21 1.56 10.54 6.48
CA SER A 21 0.20 11.11 6.47
C SER A 21 -0.11 11.90 5.19
N GLN A 22 0.85 12.67 4.70
CA GLN A 22 0.70 13.47 3.47
C GLN A 22 0.57 12.58 2.23
N VAL A 23 1.32 11.48 2.17
CA VAL A 23 1.24 10.53 1.06
C VAL A 23 -0.09 9.77 1.10
N LYS A 24 -0.51 9.33 2.28
CA LYS A 24 -1.80 8.65 2.47
C LYS A 24 -2.97 9.53 2.04
N GLU A 25 -3.00 10.78 2.49
CA GLU A 25 -4.03 11.74 2.10
C GLU A 25 -4.04 11.99 0.59
N SER A 26 -2.86 12.13 -0.03
CA SER A 26 -2.75 12.32 -1.48
C SER A 26 -3.24 11.10 -2.26
N ILE A 27 -2.96 9.88 -1.79
CA ILE A 27 -3.45 8.63 -2.39
C ILE A 27 -4.98 8.55 -2.27
N THR A 28 -5.54 8.83 -1.09
CA THR A 28 -7.00 8.83 -0.89
C THR A 28 -7.69 9.84 -1.81
N GLN A 29 -7.14 11.04 -1.98
CA GLN A 29 -7.65 12.03 -2.92
C GLN A 29 -7.57 11.55 -4.37
N ALA A 30 -6.45 10.93 -4.78
CA ALA A 30 -6.28 10.36 -6.11
C ALA A 30 -7.27 9.23 -6.39
N THR A 31 -7.49 8.34 -5.43
CA THR A 31 -8.49 7.26 -5.48
C THR A 31 -9.89 7.81 -5.71
N ASN A 32 -10.29 8.86 -4.99
CA ASN A 32 -11.59 9.49 -5.19
C ASN A 32 -11.73 10.12 -6.58
N ASN A 33 -10.70 10.84 -7.04
CA ASN A 33 -10.68 11.42 -8.38
C ASN A 33 -10.77 10.35 -9.47
N LEU A 34 -10.12 9.19 -9.29
CA LEU A 34 -10.19 8.07 -10.22
C LEU A 34 -11.57 7.41 -10.23
N ARG A 35 -12.25 7.33 -9.08
CA ARG A 35 -13.64 6.83 -9.02
C ARG A 35 -14.59 7.75 -9.78
N ASP A 36 -14.44 9.07 -9.63
CA ASP A 36 -15.21 10.04 -10.39
C ASP A 36 -14.92 9.93 -11.88
N ALA A 37 -13.63 9.89 -12.26
CA ALA A 37 -13.21 9.71 -13.65
C ALA A 37 -13.78 8.43 -14.26
N LEU A 38 -13.77 7.32 -13.52
CA LEU A 38 -14.35 6.05 -13.96
C LEU A 38 -15.86 6.16 -14.15
N ALA A 39 -16.56 6.86 -13.26
CA ALA A 39 -18.00 7.09 -13.38
C ALA A 39 -18.38 7.90 -14.63
N PHE A 40 -17.53 8.86 -15.03
CA PHE A 40 -17.69 9.57 -16.29
C PHE A 40 -17.32 8.70 -17.50
N ALA A 41 -16.15 8.05 -17.47
CA ALA A 41 -15.65 7.21 -18.54
C ALA A 41 -16.60 6.05 -18.89
N ALA A 42 -17.22 5.44 -17.88
CA ALA A 42 -18.18 4.35 -18.05
C ALA A 42 -19.41 4.69 -18.91
N ARG A 43 -19.70 5.97 -19.13
CA ARG A 43 -20.86 6.43 -19.91
C ARG A 43 -20.54 6.73 -21.37
N SER A 44 -19.30 7.11 -21.68
CA SER A 44 -18.98 7.73 -22.97
C SER A 44 -17.66 7.29 -23.60
N GLU A 45 -16.82 6.52 -22.90
CA GLU A 45 -15.48 6.19 -23.38
C GLU A 45 -15.35 4.72 -23.83
N HIS A 46 -14.28 4.45 -24.57
CA HIS A 46 -13.99 3.09 -25.02
C HIS A 46 -13.64 2.17 -23.83
N PRO A 47 -13.98 0.86 -23.90
CA PRO A 47 -13.70 -0.10 -22.83
C PRO A 47 -12.23 -0.15 -22.39
N ILE A 48 -11.30 0.09 -23.31
CA ILE A 48 -9.87 0.14 -22.99
C ILE A 48 -9.51 1.25 -22.00
N VAL A 49 -10.22 2.38 -22.03
CA VAL A 49 -9.99 3.49 -21.10
C VAL A 49 -10.56 3.15 -19.72
N ILE A 50 -11.77 2.60 -19.69
CA ILE A 50 -12.43 2.12 -18.46
C ILE A 50 -11.54 1.08 -17.76
N SER A 51 -11.00 0.10 -18.50
CA SER A 51 -10.08 -0.92 -17.97
C SER A 51 -8.81 -0.29 -17.40
N SER A 52 -8.22 0.67 -18.12
CA SER A 52 -6.98 1.33 -17.69
C SER A 52 -7.17 2.14 -16.40
N LEU A 53 -8.30 2.85 -16.27
CA LEU A 53 -8.67 3.58 -15.06
C LEU A 53 -8.91 2.62 -13.88
N THR A 54 -9.57 1.49 -14.14
CA THR A 54 -9.82 0.46 -13.12
C THR A 54 -8.52 -0.13 -12.62
N ASP A 55 -7.58 -0.47 -13.51
CA ASP A 55 -6.27 -1.02 -13.11
C ASP A 55 -5.47 -0.05 -12.25
N MET A 56 -5.48 1.25 -12.57
CA MET A 56 -4.82 2.26 -11.74
C MET A 56 -5.47 2.40 -10.36
N LEU A 57 -6.81 2.40 -10.30
CA LEU A 57 -7.57 2.46 -9.06
C LEU A 57 -7.23 1.27 -8.15
N MET A 58 -7.25 0.05 -8.69
CA MET A 58 -6.94 -1.17 -7.93
C MET A 58 -5.50 -1.15 -7.38
N ARG A 59 -4.55 -0.61 -8.15
CA ARG A 59 -3.16 -0.48 -7.69
C ARG A 59 -3.04 0.48 -6.52
N LEU A 60 -3.80 1.57 -6.48
CA LEU A 60 -3.79 2.51 -5.36
C LEU A 60 -4.44 1.92 -4.11
N GLU A 61 -5.57 1.22 -4.25
CA GLU A 61 -6.24 0.53 -3.12
C GLU A 61 -5.35 -0.58 -2.54
N ALA A 62 -4.57 -1.26 -3.38
CA ALA A 62 -3.59 -2.24 -2.93
C ALA A 62 -2.46 -1.62 -2.10
N VAL A 63 -2.04 -0.38 -2.39
CA VAL A 63 -1.00 0.32 -1.62
C VAL A 63 -1.47 0.62 -0.19
N GLU A 64 -2.72 1.07 -0.02
CA GLU A 64 -3.31 1.27 1.31
C GLU A 64 -3.42 -0.07 2.07
N SER A 65 -3.84 -1.14 1.39
CA SER A 65 -3.95 -2.47 1.99
C SER A 65 -2.58 -3.04 2.42
N LEU A 66 -1.52 -2.76 1.66
CA LEU A 66 -0.17 -3.20 1.97
C LEU A 66 0.36 -2.55 3.25
N GLU A 67 0.06 -1.27 3.47
CA GLU A 67 0.42 -0.55 4.71
C GLU A 67 -0.13 -1.28 5.94
N ASP A 68 -1.42 -1.64 5.89
CA ASP A 68 -2.08 -2.35 6.99
C ASP A 68 -1.46 -3.73 7.22
N VAL A 69 -1.19 -4.49 6.15
CA VAL A 69 -0.54 -5.81 6.27
C VAL A 69 0.85 -5.69 6.89
N MET A 70 1.66 -4.74 6.43
CA MET A 70 3.01 -4.50 6.95
C MET A 70 2.97 -4.14 8.43
N ARG A 71 2.02 -3.31 8.85
CA ARG A 71 1.80 -2.97 10.25
C ARG A 71 1.48 -4.20 11.11
N HIS A 72 0.55 -5.05 10.67
CA HIS A 72 0.23 -6.29 11.40
C HIS A 72 1.42 -7.26 11.47
N MET A 73 2.25 -7.32 10.42
CA MET A 73 3.47 -8.13 10.41
C MET A 73 4.51 -7.60 11.43
N GLU A 74 4.66 -6.29 11.56
CA GLU A 74 5.54 -5.68 12.57
C GLU A 74 5.04 -5.94 13.99
N GLU A 75 3.75 -5.77 14.25
CA GLU A 75 3.14 -6.06 15.56
C GLU A 75 3.40 -7.51 15.97
N LYS A 76 3.28 -8.45 15.02
CA LYS A 76 3.59 -9.87 15.24
C LYS A 76 5.09 -10.13 15.44
N SER A 77 5.97 -9.39 14.74
CA SER A 77 7.42 -9.53 14.90
C SER A 77 7.91 -9.02 16.26
N LYS A 78 7.28 -7.98 16.80
CA LYS A 78 7.62 -7.41 18.12
C LYS A 78 7.15 -8.29 19.28
N ASN A 79 6.12 -9.12 19.07
CA ASN A 79 5.57 -9.99 20.11
C ASN A 79 5.55 -11.49 19.68
N PRO A 80 6.73 -12.12 19.52
CA PRO A 80 6.83 -13.52 19.10
C PRO A 80 6.40 -14.44 20.26
N GLY A 81 5.10 -14.69 20.39
CA GLY A 81 4.56 -15.57 21.44
C GLY A 81 3.14 -15.29 21.92
N SER A 82 2.47 -14.24 21.43
CA SER A 82 1.06 -14.02 21.75
C SER A 82 0.22 -15.16 21.15
N LYS A 83 -0.25 -16.07 22.00
CA LYS A 83 -1.19 -17.12 21.59
C LYS A 83 -2.45 -16.44 21.02
N PRO A 84 -2.96 -16.86 19.85
CA PRO A 84 -4.21 -16.34 19.34
C PRO A 84 -5.32 -16.58 20.38
N PRO A 85 -6.32 -15.69 20.49
CA PRO A 85 -7.39 -15.82 21.49
C PRO A 85 -8.16 -17.15 21.39
N PHE A 86 -8.15 -17.79 20.22
CA PHE A 86 -8.71 -19.13 20.00
C PHE A 86 -7.94 -20.29 20.65
N PHE A 87 -6.68 -20.08 21.06
CA PHE A 87 -5.83 -21.08 21.73
C PHE A 87 -5.75 -20.88 23.25
N MET A 88 -6.66 -20.06 23.81
CA MET A 88 -6.69 -19.70 25.24
C MET A 88 -7.74 -20.49 26.05
N GLY A 89 -8.29 -21.58 25.48
CA GLY A 89 -9.18 -22.54 26.15
C GLY A 89 -8.56 -23.94 26.18
#